data_AF-A0A5B8BTV7-F1
#
_entry.id   AF-A0A5B8BTV7-F1
#
_cell.length_a   1.000
_cell.length_b   1.000
_cell.length_c   1.000
_cell.angle_alpha   90.00
_cell.angle_beta   90.00
_cell.angle_gamma   90.00
#
_symmetry.space_group_name_H-M   'P 1'
#
loop_
_entity.id
_entity.type
_entity.pdbx_description
1 polymer ?
#
loop_
_entity_poly.entity_id
_entity_poly.type
_entity_poly.pdbx_seq_one_letter_code
_entity_poly.pdbx_strand_id
1 'polypeptide(L)'
;MRSSITAITLLTSLAACSGGDLNPVTSGPSAGEETGSDSGSPANDSAVTTGTTTRRLQGDVTGITLNADNTLTIDNLPFDGPEGTVDERYTYMGLAAVEATGNPFQQYESGDETAETNRRKYFAVYGAGTYTTASAVATGDYNRFGWGGAQYTRNGVSAPDIARDGEAVYEGNYAGVRVSTYGTGSGDVTFTTATATIEVDFLDFETTGAIEGTIGVRNVYDTAGNFLGTLPSIALATASADDQGFIFDGSATSLDRTGTNAGDTFETGSWEGAFAGPNSEEIVGLIVITGPASETGVDAGGNPDPDVVDTFDAQETGVFIATDP
;
A
#
# COMPACT_ATOMS: atom_id res chain seq x y z
N MET A 1 -31.76 55.44 -31.39
CA MET A 1 -30.88 54.26 -31.29
C MET A 1 -29.47 54.75 -31.02
N ARG A 2 -28.79 54.07 -30.09
CA ARG A 2 -27.38 54.20 -29.66
C ARG A 2 -27.06 55.35 -28.71
N SER A 3 -27.22 55.00 -27.43
CA SER A 3 -26.62 55.60 -26.25
C SER A 3 -25.15 55.19 -26.16
N SER A 4 -24.26 56.14 -25.84
CA SER A 4 -22.91 55.86 -25.34
C SER A 4 -22.64 56.84 -24.19
N ILE A 5 -22.75 56.33 -22.97
CA ILE A 5 -22.39 57.01 -21.72
C ILE A 5 -20.91 56.69 -21.46
N THR A 6 -20.07 57.73 -21.46
CA THR A 6 -18.65 57.66 -21.11
C THR A 6 -18.51 57.62 -19.59
N ALA A 7 -17.88 56.58 -19.07
CA ALA A 7 -17.60 56.39 -17.66
C ALA A 7 -16.45 57.29 -17.19
N ILE A 8 -16.63 57.86 -16.00
CA ILE A 8 -15.73 58.78 -15.30
C ILE A 8 -14.57 57.99 -14.68
N THR A 9 -13.35 58.43 -14.96
CA THR A 9 -12.10 57.99 -14.33
C THR A 9 -11.99 58.58 -12.92
N LEU A 10 -11.82 57.74 -11.90
CA LEU A 10 -11.48 58.17 -10.54
C LEU A 10 -10.09 57.64 -10.18
N LEU A 11 -9.10 58.55 -10.18
CA LEU A 11 -7.80 58.32 -9.55
C LEU A 11 -7.96 58.48 -8.03
N THR A 12 -7.53 57.49 -7.26
CA THR A 12 -7.21 57.68 -5.84
C THR A 12 -5.77 57.25 -5.60
N SER A 13 -4.92 58.25 -5.35
CA SER A 13 -3.56 58.11 -4.85
C SER A 13 -3.59 58.26 -3.34
N LEU A 14 -3.25 57.22 -2.59
CA LEU A 14 -2.85 57.34 -1.19
C LEU A 14 -1.38 56.89 -1.06
N ALA A 15 -0.54 57.86 -0.71
CA ALA A 15 0.86 57.67 -0.37
C ALA A 15 1.04 57.33 1.13
N ALA A 16 2.21 56.78 1.42
CA ALA A 16 2.64 56.06 2.61
C ALA A 16 2.82 56.87 3.92
N CYS A 17 2.77 56.13 5.04
CA CYS A 17 3.67 56.21 6.21
C CYS A 17 3.53 54.86 6.96
N SER A 18 4.47 53.93 6.86
CA SER A 18 5.71 53.80 7.65
C SER A 18 5.49 53.42 9.12
N GLY A 19 5.89 52.20 9.48
CA GLY A 19 6.31 51.83 10.84
C GLY A 19 5.48 50.74 11.51
N GLY A 20 6.05 49.54 11.64
CA GLY A 20 5.54 48.48 12.52
C GLY A 20 5.77 47.08 11.98
N ASP A 21 6.93 46.51 12.31
CA ASP A 21 7.36 45.14 12.03
C ASP A 21 6.33 44.08 12.40
N LEU A 22 6.01 43.15 11.48
CA LEU A 22 5.70 41.72 11.74
C LEU A 22 5.53 40.98 10.39
N ASN A 23 6.62 40.62 9.70
CA ASN A 23 6.86 39.22 9.28
C ASN A 23 8.27 39.07 8.65
N PRO A 24 9.04 38.04 9.02
CA PRO A 24 10.46 37.97 8.75
C PRO A 24 10.75 37.11 7.53
N VAL A 25 11.03 37.74 6.39
CA VAL A 25 11.99 37.19 5.42
C VAL A 25 12.51 38.35 4.59
N THR A 26 13.69 38.86 4.94
CA THR A 26 14.49 39.65 4.01
C THR A 26 15.92 39.13 4.00
N SER A 27 16.42 39.01 2.77
CA SER A 27 17.81 38.96 2.31
C SER A 27 18.67 37.71 2.63
N GLY A 28 18.91 36.90 1.59
CA GLY A 28 20.21 36.25 1.37
C GLY A 28 21.32 37.31 1.12
N PRO A 29 22.62 36.94 0.94
CA PRO A 29 23.04 35.87 0.02
C PRO A 29 24.26 35.03 0.48
N SER A 30 24.41 33.81 -0.06
CA SER A 30 25.65 33.33 -0.73
C SER A 30 25.41 31.90 -1.20
N ALA A 31 25.74 31.63 -2.46
CA ALA A 31 25.80 30.30 -3.02
C ALA A 31 26.80 29.45 -2.22
N GLY A 32 26.29 28.43 -1.56
CA GLY A 32 27.02 27.28 -1.03
C GLY A 32 26.20 26.08 -1.44
N GLU A 33 26.82 25.19 -2.20
CA GLU A 33 26.24 23.92 -2.64
C GLU A 33 25.83 23.10 -1.42
N GLU A 34 24.52 23.05 -1.14
CA GLU A 34 23.94 22.02 -0.27
C GLU A 34 23.32 20.98 -1.21
N THR A 35 24.13 20.01 -1.59
CA THR A 35 23.66 18.71 -2.09
C THR A 35 22.96 18.00 -0.95
N GLY A 36 21.68 18.33 -0.75
CA GLY A 36 20.79 17.68 0.18
C GLY A 36 19.47 17.43 -0.51
N SER A 37 19.48 16.58 -1.53
CA SER A 37 18.27 15.92 -1.99
C SER A 37 17.81 15.02 -0.85
N ASP A 38 16.96 15.55 0.03
CA ASP A 38 16.07 14.71 0.83
C ASP A 38 15.01 14.15 -0.13
N SER A 39 15.49 13.26 -1.00
CA SER A 39 14.65 12.31 -1.69
C SER A 39 14.12 11.39 -0.60
N GLY A 40 12.84 11.53 -0.28
CA GLY A 40 12.09 10.60 0.56
C GLY A 40 12.20 9.18 0.00
N SER A 41 13.32 8.55 0.29
CA SER A 41 13.47 7.11 0.32
C SER A 41 12.37 6.62 1.26
N PRO A 42 11.58 5.59 0.89
CA PRO A 42 10.72 4.97 1.87
C PRO A 42 11.66 4.50 2.98
N ALA A 43 11.60 5.16 4.14
CA ALA A 43 12.23 4.62 5.31
C ALA A 43 11.70 3.19 5.43
N ASN A 44 12.60 2.23 5.60
CA ASN A 44 12.28 0.90 6.09
C ASN A 44 11.59 1.10 7.46
N ASP A 45 10.28 1.35 7.45
CA ASP A 45 9.50 1.54 8.65
C ASP A 45 9.01 0.17 9.07
N SER A 46 9.70 -0.40 10.05
CA SER A 46 9.41 -1.72 10.60
C SER A 46 7.98 -1.76 11.10
N ALA A 47 7.27 -2.88 10.89
CA ALA A 47 5.89 -2.96 11.30
C ALA A 47 5.75 -2.83 12.83
N VAL A 48 4.81 -1.99 13.27
CA VAL A 48 4.58 -1.74 14.70
C VAL A 48 3.60 -2.78 15.24
N THR A 49 4.00 -3.46 16.30
CA THR A 49 3.12 -4.38 17.04
C THR A 49 2.30 -3.58 18.05
N THR A 50 0.97 -3.64 17.94
CA THR A 50 0.04 -3.10 18.94
C THR A 50 -0.61 -4.23 19.72
N GLY A 51 -0.28 -4.33 21.00
CA GLY A 51 -0.68 -5.48 21.83
C GLY A 51 0.18 -6.70 21.54
N THR A 52 -0.41 -7.90 21.65
CA THR A 52 0.30 -9.18 21.46
C THR A 52 -0.13 -9.93 20.19
N THR A 53 -1.10 -9.41 19.44
CA THR A 53 -1.76 -10.13 18.35
C THR A 53 -1.85 -9.35 17.04
N THR A 54 -1.58 -8.05 17.06
CA THR A 54 -1.82 -7.16 15.92
C THR A 54 -0.53 -6.47 15.53
N ARG A 55 -0.20 -6.49 14.23
CA ARG A 55 0.96 -5.80 13.66
C ARG A 55 0.54 -5.00 12.43
N ARG A 56 1.20 -3.86 12.21
CA ARG A 56 0.85 -2.87 11.19
C ARG A 56 2.08 -2.47 10.40
N LEU A 57 2.05 -2.67 9.09
CA LEU A 57 3.11 -2.28 8.16
C LEU A 57 2.64 -1.03 7.43
N GLN A 58 3.45 0.02 7.49
CA GLN A 58 3.22 1.31 6.83
C GLN A 58 1.90 2.02 7.25
N GLY A 59 2.02 3.32 7.56
CA GLY A 59 0.91 4.27 7.50
C GLY A 59 -0.05 4.30 8.69
N ASP A 60 -1.15 5.06 8.50
CA ASP A 60 -1.95 5.60 9.59
C ASP A 60 -2.98 4.62 10.16
N VAL A 61 -3.12 3.42 9.61
CA VAL A 61 -4.17 2.47 10.02
C VAL A 61 -3.96 2.02 11.47
N THR A 62 -5.00 2.14 12.31
CA THR A 62 -4.97 1.63 13.70
C THR A 62 -5.99 0.55 14.02
N GLY A 63 -6.88 0.22 13.10
CA GLY A 63 -7.93 -0.76 13.37
C GLY A 63 -8.59 -1.16 12.07
N ILE A 64 -8.97 -2.42 11.97
CA ILE A 64 -9.73 -2.93 10.83
C ILE A 64 -10.78 -3.88 11.38
N THR A 65 -12.04 -3.57 11.12
CA THR A 65 -13.18 -4.35 11.61
C THR A 65 -14.14 -4.66 10.47
N LEU A 66 -14.42 -5.95 10.27
CA LEU A 66 -15.53 -6.37 9.42
C LEU A 66 -16.84 -6.30 10.22
N ASN A 67 -17.77 -5.47 9.74
CA ASN A 67 -19.09 -5.29 10.32
C ASN A 67 -20.06 -6.40 9.88
N ALA A 68 -21.12 -6.60 10.66
CA ALA A 68 -22.13 -7.63 10.40
C ALA A 68 -22.91 -7.46 9.08
N ASP A 69 -22.87 -6.26 8.49
CA ASP A 69 -23.50 -5.92 7.20
C ASP A 69 -22.54 -6.02 6.01
N ASN A 70 -21.39 -6.69 6.19
CA ASN A 70 -20.34 -6.83 5.19
C ASN A 70 -19.75 -5.49 4.71
N THR A 71 -19.59 -4.55 5.64
CA THR A 71 -18.80 -3.34 5.46
C THR A 71 -17.53 -3.41 6.30
N LEU A 72 -16.47 -2.70 5.91
CA LEU A 72 -15.29 -2.52 6.79
C LEU A 72 -15.34 -1.16 7.48
N THR A 73 -14.80 -1.12 8.69
CA THR A 73 -14.37 0.12 9.35
C THR A 73 -12.86 0.07 9.48
N ILE A 74 -12.18 1.14 9.06
CA ILE A 74 -10.72 1.26 9.10
C ILE A 74 -10.39 2.53 9.90
N ASP A 75 -9.71 2.36 11.02
CA ASP A 75 -9.49 3.47 11.96
C ASP A 75 -8.22 4.26 11.60
N ASN A 76 -8.26 5.56 11.88
CA ASN A 76 -7.15 6.52 11.83
C ASN A 76 -6.61 6.81 10.41
N LEU A 77 -7.44 6.67 9.37
CA LEU A 77 -7.08 7.18 8.04
C LEU A 77 -7.41 8.68 7.91
N PRO A 78 -6.52 9.50 7.32
CA PRO A 78 -6.81 10.91 7.12
C PRO A 78 -7.92 11.15 6.09
N PHE A 79 -8.88 12.01 6.42
CA PHE A 79 -9.91 12.50 5.49
C PHE A 79 -10.80 11.41 4.88
N ASP A 80 -10.94 10.27 5.56
CA ASP A 80 -11.76 9.14 5.15
C ASP A 80 -13.22 9.26 5.62
N GLY A 81 -13.51 10.05 6.66
CA GLY A 81 -14.86 10.32 7.14
C GLY A 81 -14.85 10.63 8.65
N PRO A 82 -16.01 11.01 9.23
CA PRO A 82 -16.12 11.13 10.67
C PRO A 82 -16.17 9.74 11.32
N GLU A 83 -15.27 9.52 12.27
CA GLU A 83 -15.15 8.28 13.06
C GLU A 83 -16.47 7.89 13.75
N GLY A 84 -16.79 6.59 13.74
CA GLY A 84 -17.99 6.02 14.36
C GLY A 84 -19.30 6.28 13.61
N THR A 85 -19.23 6.72 12.34
CA THR A 85 -20.41 6.98 11.51
C THR A 85 -20.56 5.96 10.39
N VAL A 86 -21.75 5.91 9.76
CA VAL A 86 -21.95 5.10 8.55
C VAL A 86 -21.08 5.58 7.39
N ASP A 87 -20.61 6.82 7.44
CA ASP A 87 -19.81 7.42 6.39
C ASP A 87 -18.38 6.86 6.40
N GLU A 88 -17.84 6.48 7.55
CA GLU A 88 -16.52 5.79 7.68
C GLU A 88 -16.51 4.37 7.08
N ARG A 89 -17.68 3.83 6.72
CA ARG A 89 -17.78 2.44 6.27
C ARG A 89 -17.33 2.28 4.82
N TYR A 90 -16.54 1.24 4.61
CA TYR A 90 -16.14 0.79 3.30
C TYR A 90 -17.10 -0.29 2.82
N THR A 91 -17.62 -0.13 1.60
CA THR A 91 -18.63 -1.02 1.02
C THR A 91 -17.97 -2.09 0.17
N TYR A 92 -18.44 -3.33 0.32
CA TYR A 92 -18.00 -4.44 -0.51
C TYR A 92 -18.34 -4.20 -2.00
N MET A 93 -17.34 -4.39 -2.87
CA MET A 93 -17.44 -4.01 -4.28
C MET A 93 -18.01 -5.11 -5.19
N GLY A 94 -17.92 -6.39 -4.80
CA GLY A 94 -18.48 -7.50 -5.60
C GLY A 94 -17.86 -7.63 -7.00
N LEU A 95 -16.54 -7.52 -7.11
CA LEU A 95 -15.84 -7.51 -8.40
C LEU A 95 -15.79 -8.92 -9.02
N ALA A 96 -16.77 -9.23 -9.88
CA ALA A 96 -16.99 -10.59 -10.41
C ALA A 96 -15.76 -11.25 -11.06
N ALA A 97 -14.89 -10.49 -11.75
CA ALA A 97 -13.69 -11.04 -12.36
C ALA A 97 -12.62 -11.42 -11.31
N VAL A 98 -12.57 -10.71 -10.18
CA VAL A 98 -11.70 -11.03 -9.06
C VAL A 98 -12.26 -12.25 -8.32
N GLU A 99 -13.57 -12.29 -8.05
CA GLU A 99 -14.23 -13.45 -7.43
C GLU A 99 -14.04 -14.75 -8.24
N ALA A 100 -14.06 -14.65 -9.57
CA ALA A 100 -13.86 -15.80 -10.45
C ALA A 100 -12.47 -16.44 -10.32
N THR A 101 -11.50 -15.76 -9.71
CA THR A 101 -10.18 -16.33 -9.41
C THR A 101 -10.21 -17.33 -8.25
N GLY A 102 -11.27 -17.32 -7.43
CA GLY A 102 -11.36 -18.09 -6.20
C GLY A 102 -10.51 -17.54 -5.05
N ASN A 103 -9.88 -16.37 -5.22
CA ASN A 103 -9.16 -15.69 -4.16
C ASN A 103 -10.13 -15.26 -3.04
N PRO A 104 -9.86 -15.58 -1.76
CA PRO A 104 -10.78 -15.32 -0.66
C PRO A 104 -10.78 -13.86 -0.18
N PHE A 105 -9.84 -13.03 -0.64
CA PHE A 105 -9.79 -11.63 -0.27
C PHE A 105 -10.85 -10.82 -1.03
N GLN A 106 -11.59 -10.02 -0.27
CA GLN A 106 -12.68 -9.18 -0.75
C GLN A 106 -12.22 -7.73 -0.91
N GLN A 107 -12.73 -7.03 -1.93
CA GLN A 107 -12.40 -5.64 -2.24
C GLN A 107 -13.49 -4.71 -1.71
N TYR A 108 -13.06 -3.58 -1.16
CA TYR A 108 -13.92 -2.58 -0.56
C TYR A 108 -13.52 -1.17 -0.98
N GLU A 109 -14.48 -0.25 -0.99
CA GLU A 109 -14.26 1.17 -1.26
C GLU A 109 -14.93 2.05 -0.20
N SER A 110 -14.32 3.18 0.13
CA SER A 110 -14.94 4.18 1.00
C SER A 110 -16.11 4.88 0.30
N GLY A 111 -16.90 5.65 1.05
CA GLY A 111 -17.88 6.57 0.47
C GLY A 111 -17.25 7.54 -0.54
N ASP A 112 -18.07 8.05 -1.45
CA ASP A 112 -17.61 8.93 -2.53
C ASP A 112 -17.06 10.26 -2.01
N GLU A 113 -16.02 10.75 -2.68
CA GLU A 113 -15.59 12.14 -2.59
C GLU A 113 -16.69 13.02 -3.22
N THR A 114 -17.25 13.93 -2.43
CA THR A 114 -18.13 14.97 -2.95
C THR A 114 -17.53 16.34 -2.66
N ALA A 115 -17.84 17.33 -3.49
CA ALA A 115 -17.39 18.71 -3.30
C ALA A 115 -17.80 19.30 -1.95
N GLU A 116 -18.82 18.72 -1.31
CA GLU A 116 -19.34 19.10 0.00
C GLU A 116 -18.64 18.39 1.17
N THR A 117 -18.02 17.24 0.94
CA THR A 117 -17.46 16.40 2.00
C THR A 117 -15.95 16.59 2.19
N ASN A 118 -15.21 17.03 1.16
CA ASN A 118 -13.73 17.12 1.18
C ASN A 118 -13.07 15.81 1.66
N ARG A 119 -13.66 14.67 1.30
CA ARG A 119 -13.19 13.34 1.68
C ARG A 119 -12.35 12.74 0.57
N ARG A 120 -11.40 11.89 0.94
CA ARG A 120 -10.61 11.13 -0.02
C ARG A 120 -11.24 9.77 -0.26
N LYS A 121 -11.19 9.32 -1.50
CA LYS A 121 -11.60 7.96 -1.87
C LYS A 121 -10.48 6.98 -1.50
N TYR A 122 -10.79 5.97 -0.71
CA TYR A 122 -9.89 4.89 -0.35
C TYR A 122 -10.42 3.56 -0.87
N PHE A 123 -9.49 2.65 -1.13
CA PHE A 123 -9.77 1.27 -1.53
C PHE A 123 -9.03 0.32 -0.61
N ALA A 124 -9.67 -0.79 -0.27
CA ALA A 124 -9.13 -1.78 0.65
C ALA A 124 -9.34 -3.19 0.13
N VAL A 125 -8.48 -4.10 0.57
CA VAL A 125 -8.67 -5.55 0.50
C VAL A 125 -8.76 -6.11 1.91
N TYR A 126 -9.59 -7.13 2.12
CA TYR A 126 -9.71 -7.79 3.42
C TYR A 126 -9.87 -9.31 3.24
N GLY A 127 -9.19 -10.08 4.08
CA GLY A 127 -9.29 -11.53 4.12
C GLY A 127 -9.29 -12.05 5.55
N ALA A 128 -9.90 -13.22 5.73
CA ALA A 128 -9.92 -13.93 6.99
C ALA A 128 -9.49 -15.39 6.77
N GLY A 129 -8.50 -15.82 7.53
CA GLY A 129 -8.11 -17.21 7.69
C GLY A 129 -8.82 -17.87 8.86
N THR A 130 -8.32 -19.03 9.25
CA THR A 130 -8.83 -19.72 10.46
C THR A 130 -8.36 -19.00 11.72
N TYR A 131 -7.12 -18.50 11.71
CA TYR A 131 -6.47 -17.92 12.88
C TYR A 131 -6.06 -16.46 12.69
N THR A 132 -6.34 -15.86 11.54
CA THR A 132 -5.93 -14.49 11.25
C THR A 132 -6.99 -13.72 10.47
N THR A 133 -6.92 -12.41 10.56
CA THR A 133 -7.49 -11.48 9.58
C THR A 133 -6.39 -10.57 9.07
N ALA A 134 -6.50 -10.15 7.81
CA ALA A 134 -5.53 -9.26 7.20
C ALA A 134 -6.20 -8.32 6.21
N SER A 135 -5.69 -7.09 6.12
CA SER A 135 -6.19 -6.10 5.18
C SER A 135 -5.13 -5.06 4.86
N ALA A 136 -5.21 -4.55 3.64
CA ALA A 136 -4.44 -3.41 3.14
C ALA A 136 -5.40 -2.37 2.59
N VAL A 137 -5.02 -1.10 2.67
CA VAL A 137 -5.80 0.05 2.23
C VAL A 137 -4.87 1.10 1.64
N ALA A 138 -5.32 1.78 0.60
CA ALA A 138 -4.62 2.94 0.06
C ALA A 138 -5.60 3.93 -0.59
N THR A 139 -5.15 5.17 -0.75
CA THR A 139 -5.79 6.16 -1.60
C THR A 139 -4.86 6.59 -2.72
N GLY A 140 -5.43 6.83 -3.90
CA GLY A 140 -4.73 7.50 -4.98
C GLY A 140 -4.62 9.01 -4.74
N ASP A 141 -5.41 9.58 -3.83
CA ASP A 141 -5.42 11.01 -3.63
C ASP A 141 -4.33 11.44 -2.63
N TYR A 142 -3.63 12.54 -2.97
CA TYR A 142 -2.43 13.13 -2.34
C TYR A 142 -1.07 12.73 -2.94
N ASN A 143 -0.01 13.41 -2.49
CA ASN A 143 1.32 13.36 -3.10
C ASN A 143 1.88 11.92 -3.15
N ARG A 144 2.53 11.57 -4.26
CA ARG A 144 3.08 10.23 -4.55
C ARG A 144 2.00 9.14 -4.44
N PHE A 145 2.05 8.32 -3.40
CA PHE A 145 1.19 7.15 -3.22
C PHE A 145 0.03 7.38 -2.24
N GLY A 146 -0.17 8.63 -1.80
CA GLY A 146 -1.23 8.96 -0.84
C GLY A 146 -1.00 8.40 0.57
N TRP A 147 -2.08 8.28 1.34
CA TRP A 147 -2.09 7.54 2.60
C TRP A 147 -2.58 6.12 2.40
N GLY A 148 -2.23 5.25 3.33
CA GLY A 148 -2.63 3.85 3.30
C GLY A 148 -2.02 3.10 4.46
N GLY A 149 -1.99 1.77 4.33
CA GLY A 149 -1.33 0.90 5.27
C GLY A 149 -1.87 -0.52 5.20
N ALA A 150 -1.24 -1.41 5.96
CA ALA A 150 -1.74 -2.77 6.12
C ALA A 150 -1.67 -3.22 7.58
N GLN A 151 -2.59 -4.10 7.94
CA GLN A 151 -2.65 -4.70 9.26
C GLN A 151 -3.05 -6.16 9.15
N TYR A 152 -2.48 -6.99 10.02
CA TYR A 152 -3.09 -8.27 10.36
C TYR A 152 -3.40 -8.36 11.85
N THR A 153 -4.31 -9.26 12.19
CA THR A 153 -4.60 -9.65 13.57
C THR A 153 -4.63 -11.17 13.67
N ARG A 154 -3.98 -11.72 14.70
CA ARG A 154 -4.14 -13.11 15.12
C ARG A 154 -5.41 -13.25 15.95
N ASN A 155 -6.31 -14.11 15.50
CA ASN A 155 -7.52 -14.51 16.17
C ASN A 155 -7.19 -15.61 17.19
N GLY A 156 -7.20 -15.27 18.47
CA GLY A 156 -7.02 -16.24 19.55
C GLY A 156 -5.62 -16.25 20.16
N VAL A 157 -4.82 -17.28 19.87
CA VAL A 157 -3.54 -17.53 20.56
C VAL A 157 -2.53 -16.42 20.24
N SER A 158 -1.97 -15.81 21.29
CA SER A 158 -1.02 -14.70 21.19
C SER A 158 0.43 -15.11 21.00
N ALA A 159 0.75 -16.40 21.15
CA ALA A 159 2.08 -16.96 20.92
C ALA A 159 1.90 -18.41 20.43
N PRO A 160 1.98 -18.67 19.12
CA PRO A 160 1.84 -20.00 18.55
C PRO A 160 3.05 -20.88 18.94
N ASP A 161 2.86 -22.19 18.94
CA ASP A 161 3.99 -23.10 19.09
C ASP A 161 4.81 -23.14 17.79
N ILE A 162 5.96 -22.46 17.82
CA ILE A 162 6.94 -22.45 16.73
C ILE A 162 8.09 -23.43 16.98
N ALA A 163 8.08 -24.18 18.09
CA ALA A 163 9.09 -25.19 18.40
C ALA A 163 8.77 -26.51 17.66
N ARG A 164 8.69 -26.43 16.33
CA ARG A 164 8.45 -27.56 15.44
C ARG A 164 9.79 -28.10 14.92
N ASP A 165 9.87 -29.41 14.70
CA ASP A 165 11.01 -30.01 14.03
C ASP A 165 10.78 -30.02 12.51
N GLY A 166 11.82 -29.65 11.74
CA GLY A 166 11.87 -29.82 10.29
C GLY A 166 11.43 -28.62 9.46
N GLU A 167 11.16 -28.88 8.18
CA GLU A 167 10.78 -27.90 7.17
C GLU A 167 9.27 -27.98 6.89
N ALA A 168 8.64 -26.85 6.55
CA ALA A 168 7.23 -26.78 6.16
C ALA A 168 7.03 -25.84 4.96
N VAL A 169 6.01 -26.15 4.15
CA VAL A 169 5.58 -25.32 3.02
C VAL A 169 4.14 -24.90 3.23
N TYR A 170 3.91 -23.60 3.34
CA TYR A 170 2.61 -22.98 3.48
C TYR A 170 2.14 -22.50 2.12
N GLU A 171 0.88 -22.78 1.79
CA GLU A 171 0.26 -22.33 0.55
C GLU A 171 -0.98 -21.47 0.85
N GLY A 172 -1.21 -20.45 0.04
CA GLY A 172 -2.34 -19.56 0.26
C GLY A 172 -2.52 -18.49 -0.80
N ASN A 173 -3.16 -17.40 -0.38
CA ASN A 173 -3.58 -16.33 -1.26
C ASN A 173 -3.00 -15.00 -0.81
N TYR A 174 -2.82 -14.11 -1.78
CA TYR A 174 -2.40 -12.73 -1.59
C TYR A 174 -3.40 -11.78 -2.24
N ALA A 175 -3.60 -10.62 -1.62
CA ALA A 175 -4.25 -9.49 -2.25
C ALA A 175 -3.59 -8.17 -1.82
N GLY A 176 -3.62 -7.18 -2.70
CA GLY A 176 -3.05 -5.86 -2.42
C GLY A 176 -3.80 -4.73 -3.07
N VAL A 177 -3.52 -3.51 -2.61
CA VAL A 177 -3.93 -2.25 -3.22
C VAL A 177 -2.67 -1.58 -3.75
N ARG A 178 -2.69 -1.21 -5.03
CA ARG A 178 -1.55 -0.63 -5.74
C ARG A 178 -1.90 0.76 -6.24
N VAL A 179 -1.07 1.75 -5.88
CA VAL A 179 -1.21 3.15 -6.30
C VAL A 179 -0.08 3.50 -7.25
N SER A 180 -0.42 3.91 -8.47
CA SER A 180 0.55 4.35 -9.49
C SER A 180 0.49 5.85 -9.69
N THR A 181 1.63 6.50 -9.90
CA THR A 181 1.70 7.96 -10.04
C THR A 181 1.45 8.44 -11.47
N TYR A 182 0.74 7.69 -12.32
CA TYR A 182 0.44 8.12 -13.68
C TYR A 182 -0.24 9.50 -13.67
N GLY A 183 0.32 10.47 -14.41
CA GLY A 183 -0.27 11.82 -14.57
C GLY A 183 0.35 12.94 -13.72
N THR A 184 -0.43 14.01 -13.45
CA THR A 184 0.03 15.27 -12.80
C THR A 184 -0.73 15.60 -11.49
N GLY A 185 -1.51 14.67 -10.96
CA GLY A 185 -2.27 14.77 -9.71
C GLY A 185 -2.98 13.46 -9.40
N SER A 186 -3.21 13.16 -8.10
CA SER A 186 -3.83 11.95 -7.51
C SER A 186 -3.64 10.65 -8.29
N GLY A 187 -2.74 9.77 -7.84
CA GLY A 187 -2.41 8.50 -8.48
C GLY A 187 -3.60 7.57 -8.74
N ASP A 188 -3.41 6.63 -9.67
CA ASP A 188 -4.40 5.64 -10.06
C ASP A 188 -4.32 4.41 -9.16
N VAL A 189 -5.47 3.99 -8.61
CA VAL A 189 -5.59 2.82 -7.73
C VAL A 189 -6.00 1.58 -8.52
N THR A 190 -5.34 0.46 -8.24
CA THR A 190 -5.61 -0.88 -8.79
C THR A 190 -5.57 -1.93 -7.67
N PHE A 191 -6.18 -3.09 -7.93
CA PHE A 191 -6.11 -4.25 -7.04
C PHE A 191 -5.18 -5.31 -7.61
N THR A 192 -4.42 -5.97 -6.75
CA THR A 192 -3.60 -7.14 -7.11
C THR A 192 -4.15 -8.38 -6.42
N THR A 193 -4.22 -9.51 -7.13
CA THR A 193 -4.43 -10.84 -6.54
C THR A 193 -3.31 -11.79 -6.93
N ALA A 194 -2.97 -12.74 -6.06
CA ALA A 194 -1.92 -13.73 -6.30
C ALA A 194 -2.06 -14.96 -5.40
N THR A 195 -1.19 -15.95 -5.65
CA THR A 195 -0.94 -17.08 -4.76
C THR A 195 0.29 -16.80 -3.90
N ALA A 196 0.27 -17.23 -2.64
CA ALA A 196 1.41 -17.15 -1.73
C ALA A 196 1.96 -18.56 -1.43
N THR A 197 3.28 -18.72 -1.50
CA THR A 197 3.99 -19.92 -1.06
C THR A 197 5.10 -19.49 -0.12
N ILE A 198 5.10 -20.00 1.11
CA ILE A 198 6.11 -19.66 2.15
C ILE A 198 6.77 -20.96 2.61
N GLU A 199 8.09 -20.99 2.62
CA GLU A 199 8.91 -22.09 3.09
C GLU A 199 9.56 -21.70 4.41
N VAL A 200 9.52 -22.61 5.39
CA VAL A 200 10.03 -22.39 6.74
C VAL A 200 10.91 -23.56 7.13
N ASP A 201 12.13 -23.29 7.59
CA ASP A 201 12.94 -24.22 8.37
C ASP A 201 12.89 -23.81 9.85
N PHE A 202 12.17 -24.60 10.66
CA PHE A 202 11.97 -24.29 12.08
C PHE A 202 13.22 -24.51 12.94
N LEU A 203 14.25 -25.17 12.42
CA LEU A 203 15.45 -25.51 13.18
C LEU A 203 16.58 -24.47 13.06
N ASP A 204 16.46 -23.47 12.17
CA ASP A 204 17.56 -22.56 11.83
C ASP A 204 17.25 -21.06 12.05
N PHE A 205 16.35 -20.71 12.97
CA PHE A 205 16.11 -19.28 13.30
C PHE A 205 17.27 -18.60 14.07
N GLU A 206 18.20 -19.38 14.62
CA GLU A 206 19.19 -18.92 15.61
C GLU A 206 20.41 -18.18 15.01
N THR A 207 20.69 -18.32 13.70
CA THR A 207 21.88 -17.70 13.09
C THR A 207 21.65 -17.03 11.73
N THR A 208 20.63 -17.45 10.98
CA THR A 208 20.23 -16.84 9.71
C THR A 208 18.71 -16.81 9.68
N GLY A 209 18.09 -15.90 8.93
CA GLY A 209 16.65 -16.09 8.68
C GLY A 209 16.43 -17.43 7.98
N ALA A 210 15.29 -18.05 8.21
CA ALA A 210 14.97 -19.39 7.70
C ALA A 210 13.55 -19.45 7.15
N ILE A 211 13.05 -18.29 6.72
CA ILE A 211 11.72 -18.12 6.16
C ILE A 211 11.85 -17.40 4.82
N GLU A 212 11.41 -18.05 3.76
CA GLU A 212 11.46 -17.54 2.39
C GLU A 212 10.12 -17.78 1.70
N GLY A 213 9.90 -17.16 0.55
CA GLY A 213 8.66 -17.40 -0.16
C GLY A 213 8.55 -16.72 -1.50
N THR A 214 7.39 -16.88 -2.12
CA THR A 214 7.05 -16.27 -3.39
C THR A 214 5.58 -15.86 -3.41
N ILE A 215 5.32 -14.65 -3.89
CA ILE A 215 4.00 -14.22 -4.33
C ILE A 215 3.93 -14.37 -5.84
N GLY A 216 3.23 -15.41 -6.30
CA GLY A 216 3.16 -15.81 -7.70
C GLY A 216 1.82 -15.49 -8.36
N VAL A 217 1.79 -15.49 -9.70
CA VAL A 217 0.54 -15.28 -10.48
C VAL A 217 -0.15 -13.96 -10.10
N ARG A 218 0.62 -12.87 -10.03
CA ARG A 218 0.11 -11.53 -9.71
C ARG A 218 -0.72 -10.97 -10.84
N ASN A 219 -2.04 -10.95 -10.66
CA ASN A 219 -3.03 -10.38 -11.57
C ASN A 219 -3.46 -9.00 -11.09
N VAL A 220 -3.56 -8.03 -12.01
CA VAL A 220 -3.94 -6.65 -11.70
C VAL A 220 -5.32 -6.35 -12.27
N TYR A 221 -6.12 -5.64 -11.49
CA TYR A 221 -7.48 -5.23 -11.83
C TYR A 221 -7.67 -3.73 -11.56
N ASP A 222 -8.47 -3.06 -12.38
CA ASP A 222 -8.93 -1.71 -12.04
C ASP A 222 -10.01 -1.75 -10.94
N THR A 223 -10.44 -0.57 -10.48
CA THR A 223 -11.49 -0.42 -9.46
C THR A 223 -12.88 -0.81 -9.95
N ALA A 224 -13.08 -1.06 -11.25
CA ALA A 224 -14.30 -1.65 -11.80
C ALA A 224 -14.21 -3.18 -11.93
N GLY A 225 -13.06 -3.78 -11.57
CA GLY A 225 -12.81 -5.21 -11.67
C GLY A 225 -12.39 -5.69 -13.06
N ASN A 226 -12.04 -4.81 -14.00
CA ASN A 226 -11.50 -5.24 -15.29
C ASN A 226 -10.06 -5.70 -15.13
N PHE A 227 -9.72 -6.84 -15.73
CA PHE A 227 -8.36 -7.35 -15.74
C PHE A 227 -7.45 -6.47 -16.62
N LEU A 228 -6.36 -5.97 -16.05
CA LEU A 228 -5.40 -5.09 -16.71
C LEU A 228 -4.15 -5.83 -17.18
N GLY A 229 -3.80 -6.95 -16.53
CA GLY A 229 -2.61 -7.72 -16.88
C GLY A 229 -2.00 -8.46 -15.70
N THR A 230 -0.77 -8.92 -15.89
CA THR A 230 -0.01 -9.62 -14.84
C THR A 230 1.28 -8.88 -14.52
N LEU A 231 1.70 -8.92 -13.26
CA LEU A 231 2.99 -8.42 -12.79
C LEU A 231 3.97 -9.58 -12.57
N PRO A 232 5.28 -9.32 -12.47
CA PRO A 232 6.26 -10.32 -12.06
C PRO A 232 5.97 -10.85 -10.65
N SER A 233 6.35 -12.11 -10.42
CA SER A 233 6.32 -12.68 -9.08
C SER A 233 7.24 -11.90 -8.13
N ILE A 234 6.84 -11.81 -6.87
CA ILE A 234 7.68 -11.25 -5.81
C ILE A 234 8.41 -12.42 -5.13
N ALA A 235 9.73 -12.37 -5.09
CA ALA A 235 10.55 -13.20 -4.22
C ALA A 235 10.57 -12.56 -2.81
N LEU A 236 10.17 -13.33 -1.82
CA LEU A 236 10.26 -12.98 -0.41
C LEU A 236 11.56 -13.59 0.11
N ALA A 237 12.61 -12.78 0.14
CA ALA A 237 13.91 -13.23 0.61
C ALA A 237 13.92 -13.35 2.13
N THR A 238 14.92 -14.08 2.60
CA THR A 238 15.12 -14.61 3.94
C THR A 238 14.71 -13.66 5.07
N ALA A 239 13.73 -14.08 5.87
CA ALA A 239 13.26 -13.41 7.08
C ALA A 239 13.53 -14.27 8.33
N SER A 240 13.55 -13.63 9.50
CA SER A 240 13.69 -14.28 10.81
C SER A 240 12.37 -14.25 11.58
N ALA A 241 12.25 -15.09 12.61
CA ALA A 241 11.13 -15.04 13.54
C ALA A 241 11.59 -14.95 15.00
N ASP A 242 10.79 -14.30 15.85
CA ASP A 242 11.02 -14.25 17.30
C ASP A 242 10.29 -15.39 18.03
N ASP A 243 10.53 -15.50 19.34
CA ASP A 243 9.90 -16.52 20.19
C ASP A 243 8.37 -16.34 20.35
N GLN A 244 7.81 -15.20 19.91
CA GLN A 244 6.37 -14.93 19.87
C GLN A 244 5.76 -15.27 18.50
N GLY A 245 6.58 -15.79 17.57
CA GLY A 245 6.19 -16.16 16.22
C GLY A 245 5.97 -14.97 15.29
N PHE A 246 6.51 -13.79 15.60
CA PHE A 246 6.51 -12.66 14.67
C PHE A 246 7.66 -12.80 13.68
N ILE A 247 7.36 -12.64 12.39
CA ILE A 247 8.33 -12.69 11.28
C ILE A 247 8.77 -11.27 10.94
N PHE A 248 10.07 -11.02 10.81
CA PHE A 248 10.64 -9.68 10.61
C PHE A 248 11.90 -9.72 9.73
N ASP A 249 12.36 -8.53 9.33
CA ASP A 249 13.54 -8.29 8.49
C ASP A 249 13.50 -8.97 7.10
N GLY A 250 12.31 -9.30 6.61
CA GLY A 250 12.12 -9.85 5.27
C GLY A 250 12.23 -8.78 4.18
N SER A 251 12.95 -9.09 3.10
CA SER A 251 12.99 -8.22 1.91
C SER A 251 12.15 -8.80 0.77
N ALA A 252 11.49 -7.93 0.01
CA ALA A 252 10.64 -8.29 -1.12
C ALA A 252 11.22 -7.71 -2.41
N THR A 253 11.41 -8.54 -3.43
CA THR A 253 11.96 -8.11 -4.72
C THR A 253 11.24 -8.79 -5.87
N SER A 254 10.98 -8.07 -6.95
CA SER A 254 10.52 -8.64 -8.22
C SER A 254 11.51 -8.28 -9.34
N LEU A 255 11.53 -9.08 -10.40
CA LEU A 255 12.43 -8.89 -11.54
C LEU A 255 11.62 -8.63 -12.81
N ASP A 256 12.12 -7.74 -13.67
CA ASP A 256 11.50 -7.44 -14.96
C ASP A 256 11.55 -8.69 -15.84
N ARG A 257 10.42 -9.03 -16.48
CA ARG A 257 10.28 -10.21 -17.35
C ARG A 257 10.50 -9.87 -18.82
N THR A 258 10.57 -8.60 -19.19
CA THR A 258 10.43 -8.14 -20.56
C THR A 258 11.48 -7.12 -20.98
N GLY A 259 11.53 -6.82 -22.29
CA GLY A 259 12.36 -5.75 -22.80
C GLY A 259 13.87 -5.96 -22.64
N THR A 260 14.60 -4.84 -22.65
CA THR A 260 16.07 -4.81 -22.51
C THR A 260 16.54 -4.92 -21.06
N ASN A 261 15.64 -4.70 -20.10
CA ASN A 261 15.90 -4.79 -18.66
C ASN A 261 15.53 -6.17 -18.08
N ALA A 262 15.19 -7.16 -18.90
CA ALA A 262 14.78 -8.48 -18.41
C ALA A 262 15.83 -9.10 -17.47
N GLY A 263 15.40 -9.43 -16.25
CA GLY A 263 16.26 -9.91 -15.16
C GLY A 263 16.80 -8.82 -14.24
N ASP A 264 16.64 -7.54 -14.57
CA ASP A 264 16.90 -6.44 -13.66
C ASP A 264 15.79 -6.33 -12.61
N THR A 265 16.11 -5.66 -11.51
CA THR A 265 15.15 -5.41 -10.43
C THR A 265 14.01 -4.52 -10.91
N PHE A 266 12.78 -5.01 -10.79
CA PHE A 266 11.55 -4.29 -11.13
C PHE A 266 11.02 -3.56 -9.89
N GLU A 267 10.59 -4.29 -8.85
CA GLU A 267 10.13 -3.68 -7.60
C GLU A 267 11.00 -4.14 -6.42
N THR A 268 11.13 -3.28 -5.41
CA THR A 268 11.82 -3.58 -4.14
C THR A 268 11.02 -3.13 -2.95
N GLY A 269 11.19 -3.79 -1.81
CA GLY A 269 10.50 -3.45 -0.58
C GLY A 269 10.79 -4.43 0.54
N SER A 270 9.85 -4.52 1.47
CA SER A 270 9.96 -5.37 2.65
C SER A 270 8.70 -6.19 2.86
N TRP A 271 8.85 -7.26 3.64
CA TRP A 271 7.74 -8.04 4.11
C TRP A 271 7.96 -8.44 5.57
N GLU A 272 6.86 -8.52 6.30
CA GLU A 272 6.83 -8.96 7.68
C GLU A 272 5.58 -9.82 7.91
N GLY A 273 5.53 -10.58 9.00
CA GLY A 273 4.42 -11.49 9.22
C GLY A 273 4.32 -12.02 10.63
N ALA A 274 3.50 -13.06 10.79
CA ALA A 274 3.45 -13.87 11.99
C ALA A 274 2.91 -15.27 11.69
N PHE A 275 3.40 -16.23 12.46
CA PHE A 275 2.74 -17.50 12.67
C PHE A 275 1.47 -17.30 13.50
N ALA A 276 0.46 -18.11 13.20
CA ALA A 276 -0.83 -18.12 13.87
C ALA A 276 -1.38 -19.55 13.97
N GLY A 277 -2.30 -19.72 14.91
CA GLY A 277 -2.83 -21.03 15.30
C GLY A 277 -2.01 -21.69 16.42
N PRO A 278 -2.58 -22.63 17.18
CA PRO A 278 -1.89 -23.27 18.30
C PRO A 278 -0.57 -23.94 17.93
N ASN A 279 -0.43 -24.47 16.70
CA ASN A 279 0.74 -25.19 16.21
C ASN A 279 1.34 -24.53 14.97
N SER A 280 1.20 -23.20 14.85
CA SER A 280 1.67 -22.44 13.70
C SER A 280 1.10 -22.93 12.37
N GLU A 281 -0.18 -23.30 12.32
CA GLU A 281 -0.82 -23.85 11.12
C GLU A 281 -1.06 -22.81 10.01
N GLU A 282 -0.94 -21.53 10.34
CA GLU A 282 -1.21 -20.42 9.44
C GLU A 282 -0.10 -19.37 9.54
N ILE A 283 0.29 -18.79 8.40
CA ILE A 283 1.14 -17.61 8.32
C ILE A 283 0.33 -16.49 7.69
N VAL A 284 0.37 -15.32 8.34
CA VAL A 284 -0.12 -14.08 7.77
C VAL A 284 1.04 -13.12 7.56
N GLY A 285 1.02 -12.37 6.47
CA GLY A 285 2.06 -11.39 6.20
C GLY A 285 1.56 -10.14 5.51
N LEU A 286 2.37 -9.09 5.65
CA LEU A 286 2.21 -7.77 5.08
C LEU A 286 3.40 -7.52 4.14
N ILE A 287 3.13 -6.97 2.96
CA ILE A 287 4.15 -6.65 1.96
C ILE A 287 3.95 -5.20 1.55
N VAL A 288 5.04 -4.44 1.51
CA VAL A 288 5.08 -3.14 0.82
C VAL A 288 6.20 -3.19 -0.18
N ILE A 289 5.88 -2.95 -1.44
CA ILE A 289 6.85 -2.97 -2.54
C ILE A 289 6.65 -1.75 -3.43
N THR A 290 7.73 -1.20 -3.95
CA THR A 290 7.72 -0.01 -4.81
C THR A 290 8.65 -0.22 -5.99
N GLY A 291 8.23 0.24 -7.17
CA GLY A 291 8.99 0.14 -8.40
C GLY A 291 8.27 0.85 -9.54
N PRO A 292 8.68 0.63 -10.80
CA PRO A 292 8.01 1.19 -11.95
C PRO A 292 6.53 0.78 -12.03
N ALA A 293 5.69 1.67 -12.54
CA ALA A 293 4.26 1.41 -12.66
C ALA A 293 3.94 0.33 -13.72
N SER A 294 4.84 0.13 -14.70
CA SER A 294 4.74 -0.89 -15.76
C SER A 294 6.11 -1.45 -16.15
N GLU A 295 6.16 -2.74 -16.56
CA GLU A 295 7.37 -3.39 -17.12
C GLU A 295 7.72 -2.87 -18.53
N THR A 296 6.74 -2.30 -19.23
CA THR A 296 6.99 -1.56 -20.48
C THR A 296 6.84 -0.08 -20.19
N GLY A 297 7.87 0.71 -20.50
CA GLY A 297 7.76 2.16 -20.46
C GLY A 297 6.59 2.66 -21.30
N VAL A 298 6.17 3.89 -21.05
CA VAL A 298 5.21 4.58 -21.91
C VAL A 298 5.92 5.72 -22.62
N ASP A 299 5.84 5.76 -23.95
CA ASP A 299 6.37 6.89 -24.70
C ASP A 299 5.61 8.19 -24.36
N ALA A 300 6.10 9.34 -24.84
CA ALA A 300 5.44 10.63 -24.62
C ALA A 300 4.01 10.72 -25.21
N GLY A 301 3.59 9.74 -26.03
CA GLY A 301 2.24 9.58 -26.56
C GLY A 301 1.35 8.62 -25.77
N GLY A 302 1.85 8.04 -24.67
CA GLY A 302 1.14 7.08 -23.83
C GLY A 302 1.08 5.66 -24.43
N ASN A 303 1.89 5.35 -25.45
CA ASN A 303 1.97 4.00 -25.99
C ASN A 303 3.04 3.19 -25.24
N PRO A 304 2.83 1.87 -25.02
CA PRO A 304 3.87 1.00 -24.50
C PRO A 304 5.11 1.02 -25.41
N ASP A 305 6.25 1.40 -24.85
CA ASP A 305 7.56 1.44 -25.49
C ASP A 305 8.60 0.76 -24.57
N PRO A 306 9.11 -0.43 -24.94
CA PRO A 306 10.07 -1.17 -24.13
C PRO A 306 11.47 -0.52 -24.07
N ASP A 307 11.73 0.53 -24.87
CA ASP A 307 12.99 1.29 -24.85
C ASP A 307 12.90 2.59 -24.02
N VAL A 308 11.73 2.86 -23.42
CA VAL A 308 11.51 4.01 -22.52
C VAL A 308 11.55 3.53 -21.06
N VAL A 309 12.25 4.27 -20.21
CA VAL A 309 12.19 4.07 -18.75
C VAL A 309 10.90 4.69 -18.24
N ASP A 310 10.05 3.90 -17.59
CA ASP A 310 8.84 4.44 -16.95
C ASP A 310 9.25 5.49 -15.91
N THR A 311 8.74 6.72 -16.07
CA THR A 311 8.97 7.80 -15.11
C THR A 311 7.95 7.78 -13.97
N PHE A 312 6.98 6.88 -14.03
CA PHE A 312 5.97 6.72 -13.01
C PHE A 312 6.31 5.54 -12.11
N ASP A 313 6.22 5.79 -10.81
CA ASP A 313 6.37 4.74 -9.81
C ASP A 313 4.98 4.20 -9.44
N ALA A 314 4.95 2.97 -8.95
CA ALA A 314 3.83 2.43 -8.21
C ALA A 314 4.30 1.85 -6.88
N GLN A 315 3.43 1.99 -5.88
CA GLN A 315 3.55 1.31 -4.61
C GLN A 315 2.40 0.34 -4.46
N GLU A 316 2.73 -0.90 -4.10
CA GLU A 316 1.74 -1.91 -3.72
C GLU A 316 1.90 -2.22 -2.25
N THR A 317 0.79 -2.08 -1.52
CA THR A 317 0.64 -2.50 -0.13
C THR A 317 -0.31 -3.69 -0.12
N GLY A 318 0.14 -4.83 0.37
CA GLY A 318 -0.64 -6.06 0.30
C GLY A 318 -0.46 -6.98 1.49
N VAL A 319 -1.28 -8.02 1.48
CA VAL A 319 -1.40 -9.00 2.56
C VAL A 319 -1.52 -10.40 1.99
N PHE A 320 -0.98 -11.39 2.70
CA PHE A 320 -1.22 -12.80 2.40
C PHE A 320 -1.63 -13.58 3.64
N ILE A 321 -2.37 -14.67 3.41
CA ILE A 321 -2.66 -15.71 4.40
C ILE A 321 -2.36 -17.05 3.73
N ALA A 322 -1.49 -17.85 4.35
CA ALA A 322 -1.05 -19.15 3.89
C ALA A 322 -1.14 -20.21 4.99
N THR A 323 -1.48 -21.44 4.65
CA THR A 323 -1.68 -22.54 5.60
C THR A 323 -0.78 -23.72 5.29
N ASP A 324 -0.34 -24.41 6.33
CA ASP A 324 0.34 -25.71 6.25
C ASP A 324 -0.71 -26.80 5.95
N PRO A 325 -0.63 -27.51 4.80
CA PRO A 325 -1.66 -28.44 4.35
C PRO A 325 -1.81 -29.75 5.17
#